data_AF-A0A830DSP9-F1
#
_entry.id   AF-A0A830DSP9-F1
#
_cell.length_a   1.000
_cell.length_b   1.000
_cell.length_c   1.000
_cell.angle_alpha   90.00
_cell.angle_beta   90.00
_cell.angle_gamma   90.00
#
_symmetry.space_group_name_H-M   'P 1'
#
loop_
_entity.id
_entity.type
_entity.pdbx_description
1 polymer ?
#
loop_
_entity_poly.entity_id
_entity_poly.type
_entity_poly.pdbx_seq_one_letter_code
_entity_poly.pdbx_strand_id
1 'polypeptide(L)'
;MTRVSPDFGDEVQAVWTVSADVSFQSDKFPKYKLGPNNEILEEIKEDSKGPPLKEVVVQETNELTEQHKRLSVRDLASKFDKNLSAAAKLSEEAILKEVASLDGHVLLKKLRDALECLKGRLAGRNKEDVEKAISMVEALAVKLTQKEGELIQEKFEVKKLVNFLKQASEDAKKLVNQEKSFACAEIESARAVVQRIGEALDEQERNQSSGKKQELEELIEEVQEARRIKLMHQPRKVVDMEHELRELRLQIREKCTISLKLQNELTMSMKADENISRLYELNGAEILGSILRIQLCSDEAIELGKCSIQWYRLSSQCSRREPILGINFHSFLFF
;
A
#
# COMPACT_ATOMS: atom_id res chain seq x y z
N MET A 1 6.87 2.81 -52.65
CA MET A 1 7.96 2.02 -52.04
C MET A 1 7.47 1.48 -50.70
N THR A 2 7.41 0.15 -50.64
CA THR A 2 7.44 -0.77 -49.50
C THR A 2 6.77 -0.37 -48.18
N ARG A 3 5.55 -0.89 -47.96
CA ARG A 3 5.02 -1.18 -46.62
C ARG A 3 5.73 -2.44 -46.09
N VAL A 4 6.37 -2.33 -44.94
CA VAL A 4 6.96 -3.46 -44.21
C VAL A 4 5.99 -3.81 -43.09
N SER A 5 5.33 -4.95 -43.22
CA SER A 5 4.71 -5.65 -42.09
C SER A 5 5.81 -6.36 -41.30
N PRO A 6 5.82 -6.33 -39.97
CA PRO A 6 6.47 -7.37 -39.17
C PRO A 6 5.44 -8.47 -38.93
N ASP A 7 5.74 -9.66 -39.44
CA ASP A 7 5.02 -10.90 -39.13
C ASP A 7 5.97 -11.83 -38.37
N PHE A 8 5.36 -12.61 -37.47
CA PHE A 8 5.88 -13.71 -36.66
C PHE A 8 6.79 -13.41 -35.46
N GLY A 9 6.17 -13.54 -34.30
CA GLY A 9 6.74 -14.22 -33.14
C GLY A 9 5.60 -14.86 -32.38
N ASP A 10 5.35 -16.15 -32.63
CA ASP A 10 4.39 -17.01 -31.93
C ASP A 10 4.90 -17.23 -30.50
N GLU A 11 4.92 -16.18 -29.70
CA GLU A 11 5.09 -16.28 -28.26
C GLU A 11 3.73 -16.65 -27.69
N VAL A 12 3.56 -17.96 -27.49
CA VAL A 12 2.60 -18.53 -26.57
C VAL A 12 2.65 -17.66 -25.32
N GLN A 13 1.66 -16.80 -25.17
CA GLN A 13 1.50 -15.94 -24.03
C GLN A 13 1.38 -16.90 -22.85
N ALA A 14 2.49 -17.08 -22.13
CA ALA A 14 2.53 -17.87 -20.93
C ALA A 14 1.55 -17.19 -19.99
N VAL A 15 0.32 -17.70 -19.97
CA VAL A 15 -0.65 -17.37 -18.94
C VAL A 15 0.05 -17.77 -17.66
N TRP A 16 0.48 -16.76 -16.90
CA TRP A 16 0.95 -16.95 -15.54
C TRP A 16 -0.16 -17.70 -14.84
N THR A 17 0.05 -19.01 -14.67
CA THR A 17 -0.89 -19.87 -14.00
C THR A 17 -0.76 -19.48 -12.55
N VAL A 18 -1.65 -18.57 -12.14
CA VAL A 18 -1.82 -18.15 -10.75
C VAL A 18 -1.91 -19.43 -9.93
N SER A 19 -1.13 -19.47 -8.85
CA SER A 19 -1.02 -20.62 -7.93
C SER A 19 -2.40 -21.25 -7.69
N ALA A 20 -2.47 -22.58 -7.80
CA ALA A 20 -3.69 -23.38 -7.68
C ALA A 20 -4.39 -23.29 -6.30
N ASP A 21 -3.85 -22.49 -5.37
CA ASP A 21 -4.33 -22.36 -4.00
C ASP A 21 -5.31 -21.19 -3.79
N VAL A 22 -5.66 -20.45 -4.86
CA VAL A 22 -6.69 -19.40 -4.77
C VAL A 22 -8.04 -19.97 -5.22
N SER A 23 -8.77 -20.56 -4.27
CA SER A 23 -10.19 -20.86 -4.46
C SER A 23 -11.00 -19.57 -4.32
N PHE A 24 -11.44 -19.01 -5.45
CA PHE A 24 -12.54 -18.06 -5.42
C PHE A 24 -13.83 -18.84 -5.16
N GLN A 25 -14.66 -18.38 -4.21
CA GLN A 25 -15.95 -19.02 -3.93
C GLN A 25 -16.94 -18.92 -5.11
N SER A 26 -16.67 -18.05 -6.09
CA SER A 26 -17.50 -17.86 -7.28
C SER A 26 -16.68 -17.27 -8.43
N ASP A 27 -16.76 -17.88 -9.62
CA ASP A 27 -16.18 -17.37 -10.87
C ASP A 27 -17.03 -16.23 -11.50
N LYS A 28 -17.87 -15.56 -10.70
CA LYS A 28 -18.81 -14.55 -11.19
C LYS A 28 -18.54 -13.21 -10.51
N PHE A 29 -18.53 -12.14 -11.31
CA PHE A 29 -18.48 -10.78 -10.81
C PHE A 29 -19.69 -10.49 -9.89
N PRO A 30 -19.50 -9.77 -8.78
CA PRO A 30 -20.59 -9.37 -7.88
C PRO A 30 -21.67 -8.61 -8.66
N LYS A 31 -22.92 -9.03 -8.51
CA LYS A 31 -24.06 -8.33 -9.12
C LYS A 31 -24.51 -7.23 -8.19
N TYR A 32 -24.08 -6.00 -8.45
CA TYR A 32 -24.58 -4.81 -7.78
C TYR A 32 -25.52 -4.01 -8.70
N LYS A 33 -26.49 -3.30 -8.10
CA LYS A 33 -27.31 -2.31 -8.82
C LYS A 33 -26.80 -0.90 -8.49
N LEU A 34 -26.47 -0.13 -9.53
CA LEU A 34 -26.08 1.26 -9.42
C LEU A 34 -27.31 2.18 -9.52
N GLY A 35 -27.39 3.16 -8.62
CA GLY A 35 -28.38 4.24 -8.67
C GLY A 35 -27.99 5.36 -9.64
N PRO A 36 -28.84 6.40 -9.77
CA PRO A 36 -28.68 7.50 -10.73
C PRO A 36 -27.37 8.31 -10.63
N ASN A 37 -26.62 8.15 -9.52
CA ASN A 37 -25.33 8.81 -9.26
C ASN A 37 -24.16 7.82 -9.13
N ASN A 38 -24.27 6.61 -9.69
CA ASN A 38 -23.29 5.52 -9.50
C ASN A 38 -23.11 5.07 -8.03
N GLU A 39 -24.10 5.34 -7.16
CA GLU A 39 -24.12 4.82 -5.80
C GLU A 39 -24.63 3.37 -5.82
N ILE A 40 -23.89 2.45 -5.18
CA ILE A 40 -24.28 1.04 -5.04
C ILE A 40 -25.45 0.95 -4.04
N LEU A 41 -26.65 0.60 -4.51
CA LEU A 41 -27.88 0.59 -3.70
C LEU A 41 -28.12 -0.74 -2.97
N GLU A 42 -27.56 -1.83 -3.46
CA GLU A 42 -27.78 -3.18 -2.94
C GLU A 42 -26.45 -3.94 -2.94
N GLU A 43 -25.74 -3.88 -1.82
CA GLU A 43 -24.74 -4.89 -1.47
C GLU A 43 -25.52 -6.11 -0.99
N ILE A 44 -25.64 -7.13 -1.84
CA ILE A 44 -26.04 -8.45 -1.34
C ILE A 44 -24.92 -8.86 -0.38
N LYS A 45 -25.22 -8.89 0.91
CA LYS A 45 -24.37 -9.52 1.92
C LYS A 45 -24.30 -11.00 1.58
N GLU A 46 -23.43 -11.36 0.65
CA GLU A 46 -22.86 -12.68 0.62
C GLU A 46 -22.13 -12.81 1.95
N ASP A 47 -22.70 -13.60 2.87
CA ASP A 47 -22.01 -14.09 4.06
C ASP A 47 -20.86 -15.01 3.57
N SER A 48 -19.88 -14.47 2.86
CA SER A 48 -18.59 -15.09 2.61
C SER A 48 -17.71 -14.93 3.86
N LYS A 49 -18.28 -15.25 5.02
CA LYS A 49 -17.45 -15.65 6.16
C LYS A 49 -16.90 -17.01 5.78
N GLY A 50 -15.72 -17.02 5.16
CA GLY A 50 -14.85 -18.18 5.20
C GLY A 50 -14.77 -18.71 6.64
N PRO A 51 -14.52 -20.01 6.84
CA PRO A 51 -14.48 -20.60 8.16
C PRO A 51 -13.60 -19.75 9.09
N PRO A 52 -14.06 -19.43 10.30
CA PRO A 52 -13.31 -18.58 11.22
C PRO A 52 -11.89 -19.15 11.39
N LEU A 53 -10.88 -18.27 11.45
CA LEU A 53 -9.47 -18.65 11.54
C LEU A 53 -9.20 -19.74 12.60
N LYS A 54 -9.95 -19.70 13.71
CA LYS A 54 -9.88 -20.69 14.78
C LYS A 54 -10.28 -22.09 14.34
N GLU A 55 -11.27 -22.23 13.45
CA GLU A 55 -11.74 -23.50 12.89
C GLU A 55 -10.76 -24.04 11.85
N VAL A 56 -10.21 -23.17 10.99
CA VAL A 56 -9.14 -23.55 10.03
C VAL A 56 -7.90 -24.06 10.77
N VAL A 57 -7.46 -23.35 11.81
CA VAL A 57 -6.32 -23.78 12.64
C VAL A 57 -6.60 -25.11 13.33
N VAL A 58 -7.81 -25.34 13.83
CA VAL A 58 -8.20 -26.63 14.44
C VAL A 58 -8.22 -27.75 13.40
N GLN A 59 -8.70 -27.47 12.19
CA GLN A 59 -8.75 -28.45 11.11
C GLN A 59 -7.33 -28.82 10.63
N GLU A 60 -6.47 -27.84 10.37
CA GLU A 60 -5.08 -28.06 9.96
C GLU A 60 -4.26 -28.76 11.06
N THR A 61 -4.47 -28.41 12.34
CA THR A 61 -3.79 -29.10 13.45
C THR A 61 -4.25 -30.55 13.57
N ASN A 62 -5.54 -30.84 13.37
CA ASN A 62 -6.03 -32.21 13.34
C ASN A 62 -5.44 -33.00 12.16
N GLU A 63 -5.38 -32.41 10.97
CA GLU A 63 -4.78 -33.02 9.78
C GLU A 63 -3.27 -33.30 9.97
N LEU A 64 -2.51 -32.36 10.57
CA LEU A 64 -1.12 -32.57 10.95
C LEU A 64 -0.95 -33.70 11.99
N THR A 65 -1.84 -33.80 12.97
CA THR A 65 -1.78 -34.88 13.97
C THR A 65 -2.10 -36.25 13.36
N GLU A 66 -3.06 -36.33 12.44
CA GLU A 66 -3.38 -37.55 11.69
C GLU A 66 -2.23 -37.97 10.76
N GLN A 67 -1.56 -37.02 10.09
CA GLN A 67 -0.33 -37.28 9.35
C GLN A 67 0.78 -37.82 10.26
N HIS A 68 0.92 -37.27 11.47
CA HIS A 68 1.91 -37.73 12.44
C HIS A 68 1.63 -39.15 13.00
N LYS A 69 0.37 -39.62 12.95
CA LYS A 69 -0.03 -41.00 13.33
C LYS A 69 0.27 -42.05 12.24
N ARG A 70 0.43 -41.66 10.97
CA ARG A 70 0.88 -42.58 9.89
C ARG A 70 2.37 -42.87 10.10
N LEU A 71 2.68 -43.87 10.95
CA LEU A 71 4.03 -44.35 11.28
C LEU A 71 5.09 -43.24 11.25
N SER A 72 5.22 -42.52 12.37
CA SER A 72 6.25 -41.49 12.50
C SER A 72 7.62 -42.05 12.08
N VAL A 73 8.46 -41.23 11.43
CA VAL A 73 9.85 -41.61 11.07
C VAL A 73 10.59 -42.18 12.28
N ARG A 74 10.25 -41.73 13.49
CA ARG A 74 10.73 -42.27 14.76
C ARG A 74 10.30 -43.73 15.01
N ASP A 75 9.04 -44.05 14.74
CA ASP A 75 8.52 -45.42 14.86
C ASP A 75 9.17 -46.35 13.84
N LEU A 76 9.38 -45.86 12.62
CA LEU A 76 10.06 -46.61 11.55
C LEU A 76 11.52 -46.91 11.95
N ALA A 77 12.26 -45.91 12.41
CA ALA A 77 13.63 -46.08 12.90
C ALA A 77 13.70 -47.11 14.05
N SER A 78 12.79 -47.02 15.04
CA SER A 78 12.76 -47.97 16.15
C SER A 78 12.45 -49.41 15.71
N LYS A 79 11.62 -49.59 14.67
CA LYS A 79 11.34 -50.91 14.09
C LYS A 79 12.55 -51.44 13.33
N PHE A 80 13.26 -50.59 12.59
CA PHE A 80 14.51 -50.96 11.92
C PHE A 80 15.57 -51.41 12.92
N ASP A 81 15.79 -50.66 14.00
CA ASP A 81 16.78 -51.02 15.03
C ASP A 81 16.43 -52.34 15.72
N LYS A 82 15.15 -52.56 16.04
CA LYS A 82 14.66 -53.84 16.60
C LYS A 82 14.88 -55.01 15.63
N ASN A 83 14.61 -54.81 14.35
CA ASN A 83 14.81 -55.84 13.32
C ASN A 83 16.29 -56.13 13.10
N LEU A 84 17.15 -55.10 13.12
CA LEU A 84 18.60 -55.24 13.02
C LEU A 84 19.16 -56.02 14.22
N SER A 85 18.68 -55.72 15.43
CA SER A 85 19.04 -56.45 16.65
C SER A 85 18.54 -57.90 16.64
N ALA A 86 17.33 -58.15 16.13
CA ALA A 86 16.81 -59.50 15.97
C ALA A 86 17.63 -60.32 14.96
N ALA A 87 18.03 -59.71 13.84
CA ALA A 87 18.91 -60.35 12.85
C ALA A 87 20.29 -60.69 13.42
N ALA A 88 20.86 -59.82 14.27
CA ALA A 88 22.11 -60.10 14.97
C ALA A 88 22.01 -61.33 15.90
N LYS A 89 20.90 -61.45 16.65
CA LYS A 89 20.64 -62.63 17.52
C LYS A 89 20.50 -63.93 16.74
N LEU A 90 19.84 -63.90 15.58
CA LEU A 90 19.74 -65.08 14.70
C LEU A 90 21.11 -65.49 14.14
N SER A 91 21.99 -64.52 13.87
CA SER A 91 23.38 -64.80 13.48
C SER A 91 24.17 -65.47 14.61
N GLU A 92 23.95 -65.11 15.87
CA GLU A 92 24.59 -65.76 17.03
C GLU A 92 24.08 -67.19 17.24
N GLU A 93 22.77 -67.42 17.06
CA GLU A 93 22.19 -68.77 17.13
C GLU A 93 22.73 -69.69 16.03
N ALA A 94 23.03 -69.15 14.84
CA ALA A 94 23.68 -69.88 13.76
C ALA A 94 25.11 -70.32 14.11
N ILE A 95 25.87 -69.50 14.85
CA ILE A 95 27.21 -69.84 15.34
C ILE A 95 27.14 -70.99 16.36
N LEU A 96 26.14 -71.01 17.23
CA LEU A 96 25.95 -72.10 18.20
C LEU A 96 25.64 -73.45 17.51
N LYS A 97 24.90 -73.44 16.40
CA LYS A 97 24.62 -74.65 15.60
C LYS A 97 25.87 -75.19 14.89
N GLU A 98 26.81 -74.33 14.50
CA GLU A 98 28.12 -74.69 13.92
C GLU A 98 29.03 -75.38 14.95
N VAL A 99 29.02 -74.92 16.21
CA VAL A 99 29.75 -75.59 17.29
C VAL A 99 29.18 -77.00 17.56
N ALA A 100 27.85 -77.15 17.51
CA ALA A 100 27.20 -78.44 17.68
C ALA A 100 27.43 -79.42 16.50
N SER A 101 27.66 -78.93 15.27
CA SER A 101 27.98 -79.80 14.13
C SER A 101 29.39 -80.38 14.19
N LEU A 102 30.35 -79.63 14.72
CA LEU A 102 31.73 -80.09 14.88
C LEU A 102 31.83 -81.28 15.85
N ASP A 103 31.07 -81.24 16.96
CA ASP A 103 30.95 -82.34 17.91
C ASP A 103 30.27 -83.58 17.30
N GLY A 104 29.38 -83.39 16.31
CA GLY A 104 28.73 -84.46 15.56
C GLY A 104 29.69 -85.34 14.78
N HIS A 105 30.70 -84.75 14.11
CA HIS A 105 31.72 -85.49 13.38
C HIS A 105 32.61 -86.32 14.30
N VAL A 106 32.98 -85.77 15.46
CA VAL A 106 33.76 -86.48 16.47
C VAL A 106 32.98 -87.68 17.02
N LEU A 107 31.68 -87.51 17.27
CA LEU A 107 30.82 -88.59 17.77
C LEU A 107 30.60 -89.69 16.71
N LEU A 108 30.32 -89.33 15.45
CA LEU A 108 30.19 -90.29 14.35
C LEU A 108 31.47 -91.08 14.11
N LYS A 109 32.64 -90.44 14.23
CA LYS A 109 33.93 -91.12 14.17
C LYS A 109 34.10 -92.15 15.29
N LYS A 110 33.87 -91.74 16.55
CA LYS A 110 33.95 -92.65 17.71
C LYS A 110 32.97 -93.83 17.58
N LEU A 111 31.76 -93.59 17.08
CA LEU A 111 30.76 -94.62 16.84
C LEU A 111 31.21 -95.60 15.76
N ARG A 112 31.75 -95.11 14.65
CA ARG A 112 32.33 -95.94 13.59
C ARG A 112 33.47 -96.81 14.12
N ASP A 113 34.41 -96.21 14.86
CA ASP A 113 35.57 -96.93 15.44
C ASP A 113 35.11 -98.04 16.43
N ALA A 114 34.08 -97.76 17.23
CA ALA A 114 33.49 -98.75 18.15
C ALA A 114 32.77 -99.89 17.40
N LEU A 115 32.04 -99.58 16.33
CA LEU A 115 31.39 -100.59 15.49
C LEU A 115 32.40 -101.45 14.72
N GLU A 116 33.52 -100.87 14.26
CA GLU A 116 34.61 -101.61 13.60
C GLU A 116 35.29 -102.58 14.59
N CYS A 117 35.52 -102.14 15.83
CA CYS A 117 36.03 -102.99 16.91
C CYS A 117 35.05 -104.14 17.27
N LEU A 118 33.74 -103.90 17.17
CA LEU A 118 32.71 -104.91 17.40
C LEU A 118 32.63 -105.90 16.23
N LYS A 119 32.71 -105.42 14.98
CA LYS A 119 32.73 -106.23 13.75
C LYS A 119 33.85 -107.28 13.78
N GLY A 120 35.05 -106.91 14.24
CA GLY A 120 36.19 -107.82 14.37
C GLY A 120 36.01 -108.95 15.39
N ARG A 121 35.01 -108.85 16.28
CA ARG A 121 34.71 -109.83 17.34
C ARG A 121 33.45 -110.68 17.08
N LEU A 122 32.69 -110.40 16.02
CA LEU A 122 31.43 -111.07 15.69
C LEU A 122 31.53 -111.95 14.44
N ALA A 123 30.65 -112.95 14.32
CA ALA A 123 30.55 -113.86 13.17
C ALA A 123 29.09 -114.11 12.77
N GLY A 124 28.87 -114.56 11.53
CA GLY A 124 27.53 -114.85 10.98
C GLY A 124 26.66 -113.60 10.83
N ARG A 125 25.34 -113.77 11.02
CA ARG A 125 24.34 -112.69 10.85
C ARG A 125 24.63 -111.42 11.65
N ASN A 126 25.13 -111.57 12.88
CA ASN A 126 25.47 -110.41 13.73
C ASN A 126 26.59 -109.54 13.13
N LYS A 127 27.50 -110.14 12.35
CA LYS A 127 28.56 -109.40 11.65
C LYS A 127 27.98 -108.59 10.48
N GLU A 128 27.04 -109.16 9.73
CA GLU A 128 26.34 -108.49 8.62
C GLU A 128 25.52 -107.29 9.13
N ASP A 129 24.85 -107.43 10.28
CA ASP A 129 24.10 -106.33 10.91
C ASP A 129 25.00 -105.18 11.35
N VAL A 130 26.18 -105.49 11.93
CA VAL A 130 27.17 -104.46 12.30
C VAL A 130 27.78 -103.81 11.07
N GLU A 131 28.02 -104.56 10.00
CA GLU A 131 28.50 -104.00 8.72
C GLU A 131 27.48 -103.05 8.10
N LYS A 132 26.18 -103.39 8.15
CA LYS A 132 25.09 -102.48 7.75
C LYS A 132 25.03 -101.23 8.64
N ALA A 133 25.23 -101.36 9.94
CA ALA A 133 25.28 -100.22 10.86
C ALA A 133 26.48 -99.30 10.55
N ILE A 134 27.65 -99.85 10.21
CA ILE A 134 28.82 -99.06 9.77
C ILE A 134 28.49 -98.28 8.50
N SER A 135 27.88 -98.92 7.49
CA SER A 135 27.48 -98.23 6.25
C SER A 135 26.46 -97.11 6.52
N MET A 136 25.53 -97.29 7.47
CA MET A 136 24.60 -96.23 7.87
C MET A 136 25.31 -95.06 8.55
N VAL A 137 26.31 -95.32 9.41
CA VAL A 137 27.11 -94.28 10.06
C VAL A 137 27.96 -93.51 9.05
N GLU A 138 28.55 -94.19 8.06
CA GLU A 138 29.29 -93.56 6.97
C GLU A 138 28.37 -92.68 6.10
N ALA A 139 27.16 -93.16 5.77
CA ALA A 139 26.16 -92.36 5.06
C ALA A 139 25.71 -91.12 5.85
N LEU A 140 25.59 -91.23 7.18
CA LEU A 140 25.29 -90.09 8.05
C LEU A 140 26.44 -89.07 8.11
N ALA A 141 27.69 -89.53 8.14
CA ALA A 141 28.86 -88.64 8.12
C ALA A 141 28.93 -87.84 6.81
N VAL A 142 28.70 -88.48 5.66
CA VAL A 142 28.66 -87.79 4.35
C VAL A 142 27.56 -86.72 4.33
N LYS A 143 26.35 -87.04 4.82
CA LYS A 143 25.23 -86.08 4.91
C LYS A 143 25.55 -84.90 5.84
N LEU A 144 26.25 -85.15 6.95
CA LEU A 144 26.63 -84.11 7.90
C LEU A 144 27.63 -83.13 7.25
N THR A 145 28.63 -83.64 6.53
CA THR A 145 29.61 -82.81 5.79
C THR A 145 28.94 -81.98 4.68
N GLN A 146 28.00 -82.57 3.93
CA GLN A 146 27.27 -81.85 2.90
C GLN A 146 26.47 -80.68 3.51
N LYS A 147 25.71 -80.95 4.58
CA LYS A 147 24.91 -79.93 5.27
C LYS A 147 25.77 -78.81 5.86
N GLU A 148 26.96 -79.13 6.36
CA GLU A 148 27.92 -78.14 6.86
C GLU A 148 28.44 -77.24 5.73
N GLY A 149 28.73 -77.80 4.55
CA GLY A 149 29.09 -77.02 3.36
C GLY A 149 27.99 -76.04 2.92
N GLU A 150 26.73 -76.48 2.93
CA GLU A 150 25.56 -75.63 2.66
C GLU A 150 25.44 -74.50 3.69
N LEU A 151 25.61 -74.79 4.98
CA LEU A 151 25.59 -73.79 6.06
C LEU A 151 26.71 -72.75 5.94
N ILE A 152 27.93 -73.17 5.54
CA ILE A 152 29.05 -72.24 5.32
C ILE A 152 28.74 -71.29 4.15
N GLN A 153 28.16 -71.81 3.06
CA GLN A 153 27.77 -70.99 1.91
C GLN A 153 26.64 -70.01 2.29
N GLU A 154 25.62 -70.48 3.01
CA GLU A 154 24.53 -69.63 3.49
C GLU A 154 25.05 -68.52 4.42
N LYS A 155 25.98 -68.84 5.33
CA LYS A 155 26.65 -67.86 6.21
C LYS A 155 27.39 -66.78 5.41
N PHE A 156 28.05 -67.15 4.32
CA PHE A 156 28.73 -66.19 3.46
C PHE A 156 27.72 -65.22 2.79
N GLU A 157 26.63 -65.74 2.23
CA GLU A 157 25.59 -64.91 1.62
C GLU A 157 24.86 -64.02 2.65
N VAL A 158 24.57 -64.56 3.84
CA VAL A 158 24.00 -63.79 4.96
C VAL A 158 24.94 -62.66 5.37
N LYS A 159 26.25 -62.91 5.49
CA LYS A 159 27.25 -61.88 5.82
C LYS A 159 27.30 -60.79 4.75
N LYS A 160 27.22 -61.16 3.47
CA LYS A 160 27.15 -60.22 2.36
C LYS A 160 25.88 -59.36 2.43
N LEU A 161 24.73 -59.97 2.71
CA LEU A 161 23.45 -59.27 2.87
C LEU A 161 23.47 -58.30 4.04
N VAL A 162 24.05 -58.68 5.19
CA VAL A 162 24.20 -57.79 6.36
C VAL A 162 25.03 -56.57 6.02
N ASN A 163 26.11 -56.72 5.23
CA ASN A 163 26.93 -55.58 4.81
C ASN A 163 26.14 -54.63 3.89
N PHE A 164 25.37 -55.16 2.94
CA PHE A 164 24.49 -54.33 2.10
C PHE A 164 23.41 -53.62 2.93
N LEU A 165 22.80 -54.30 3.89
CA LEU A 165 21.80 -53.71 4.78
C LEU A 165 22.39 -52.58 5.62
N LYS A 166 23.59 -52.77 6.17
CA LYS A 166 24.32 -51.71 6.91
C LYS A 166 24.60 -50.50 6.04
N GLN A 167 25.12 -50.72 4.83
CA GLN A 167 25.41 -49.64 3.89
C GLN A 167 24.14 -48.87 3.51
N ALA A 168 23.08 -49.58 3.12
CA ALA A 168 21.80 -48.97 2.78
C ALA A 168 21.19 -48.19 3.96
N SER A 169 21.34 -48.69 5.19
CA SER A 169 20.87 -48.00 6.39
C SER A 169 21.65 -46.71 6.68
N GLU A 170 22.98 -46.72 6.51
CA GLU A 170 23.80 -45.52 6.70
C GLU A 170 23.54 -44.48 5.59
N ASP A 171 23.38 -44.92 4.34
CA ASP A 171 23.07 -44.01 3.24
C ASP A 171 21.68 -43.38 3.39
N ALA A 172 20.68 -44.16 3.80
CA ALA A 172 19.35 -43.63 4.14
C ALA A 172 19.42 -42.61 5.28
N LYS A 173 20.22 -42.87 6.32
CA LYS A 173 20.41 -41.95 7.45
C LYS A 173 21.06 -40.64 7.02
N LYS A 174 22.06 -40.70 6.13
CA LYS A 174 22.70 -39.50 5.56
C LYS A 174 21.71 -38.67 4.75
N LEU A 175 20.95 -39.31 3.86
CA LEU A 175 19.95 -38.65 3.02
C LEU A 175 18.90 -37.94 3.89
N VAL A 176 18.35 -38.63 4.89
CA VAL A 176 17.38 -38.05 5.82
C VAL A 176 17.94 -36.85 6.59
N ASN A 177 19.20 -36.92 7.05
CA ASN A 177 19.81 -35.81 7.76
C ASN A 177 20.08 -34.60 6.84
N GLN A 178 20.50 -34.85 5.61
CA GLN A 178 20.71 -33.82 4.60
C GLN A 178 19.38 -33.11 4.27
N GLU A 179 18.32 -33.86 3.99
CA GLU A 179 17.00 -33.30 3.70
C GLU A 179 16.45 -32.50 4.88
N LYS A 180 16.61 -33.00 6.11
CA LYS A 180 16.27 -32.24 7.32
C LYS A 180 17.02 -30.92 7.41
N SER A 181 18.31 -30.91 7.08
CA SER A 181 19.11 -29.69 7.12
C SER A 181 18.65 -28.66 6.07
N PHE A 182 18.30 -29.12 4.86
CA PHE A 182 17.74 -28.25 3.82
C PHE A 182 16.38 -27.69 4.22
N ALA A 183 15.48 -28.54 4.70
CA ALA A 183 14.16 -28.11 5.17
C ALA A 183 14.27 -27.10 6.33
N CYS A 184 15.18 -27.31 7.29
CA CYS A 184 15.42 -26.33 8.36
C CYS A 184 15.92 -24.99 7.81
N ALA A 185 16.87 -25.00 6.88
CA ALA A 185 17.40 -23.78 6.27
C ALA A 185 16.34 -23.01 5.47
N GLU A 186 15.48 -23.71 4.73
CA GLU A 186 14.36 -23.11 3.99
C GLU A 186 13.32 -22.51 4.94
N ILE A 187 12.95 -23.22 6.01
CA ILE A 187 12.04 -22.72 7.04
C ILE A 187 12.61 -21.48 7.72
N GLU A 188 13.89 -21.48 8.08
CA GLU A 188 14.56 -20.32 8.69
C GLU A 188 14.61 -19.12 7.74
N SER A 189 14.90 -19.35 6.46
CA SER A 189 14.86 -18.32 5.41
C SER A 189 13.45 -17.72 5.27
N ALA A 190 12.41 -18.57 5.19
CA ALA A 190 11.02 -18.12 5.11
C ALA A 190 10.61 -17.32 6.36
N ARG A 191 11.01 -17.77 7.56
CA ARG A 191 10.79 -17.04 8.82
C ARG A 191 11.44 -15.66 8.80
N ALA A 192 12.67 -15.54 8.30
CA ALA A 192 13.35 -14.26 8.18
C ALA A 192 12.63 -13.31 7.19
N VAL A 193 12.07 -13.83 6.10
CA VAL A 193 11.24 -13.04 5.18
C VAL A 193 9.96 -12.55 5.87
N VAL A 194 9.24 -13.44 6.55
CA VAL A 194 8.02 -13.09 7.30
C VAL A 194 8.31 -12.04 8.37
N GLN A 195 9.42 -12.17 9.09
CA GLN A 195 9.82 -11.19 10.10
C GLN A 195 10.05 -9.81 9.47
N ARG A 196 10.81 -9.72 8.36
CA ARG A 196 11.05 -8.45 7.66
C ARG A 196 9.76 -7.83 7.14
N ILE A 197 8.83 -8.63 6.63
CA ILE A 197 7.51 -8.13 6.18
C ILE A 197 6.72 -7.61 7.39
N GLY A 198 6.73 -8.33 8.52
CA GLY A 198 6.09 -7.88 9.75
C GLY A 198 6.64 -6.53 10.24
N GLU A 199 7.96 -6.39 10.29
CA GLU A 199 8.62 -5.14 10.68
C GLU A 199 8.28 -3.98 9.72
N ALA A 200 8.26 -4.23 8.41
CA ALA A 200 7.90 -3.22 7.41
C ALA A 200 6.42 -2.80 7.51
N LEU A 201 5.51 -3.73 7.80
CA LEU A 201 4.10 -3.43 8.01
C LEU A 201 3.88 -2.60 9.28
N ASP A 202 4.54 -2.98 10.38
CA ASP A 202 4.49 -2.22 11.65
C ASP A 202 5.02 -0.78 11.47
N GLU A 203 6.11 -0.61 10.70
CA GLU A 203 6.66 0.72 10.39
C GLU A 203 5.72 1.54 9.49
N GLN A 204 5.09 0.90 8.49
CA GLN A 204 4.09 1.55 7.65
C GLN A 204 2.87 2.00 8.47
N GLU A 205 2.39 1.19 9.42
CA GLU A 205 1.27 1.55 10.30
C GLU A 205 1.61 2.74 11.21
N ARG A 206 2.83 2.76 11.79
CA ARG A 206 3.32 3.90 12.58
C ARG A 206 3.44 5.19 11.75
N ASN A 207 3.93 5.08 10.52
CA ASN A 207 4.07 6.22 9.61
C ASN A 207 2.71 6.75 9.13
N GLN A 208 1.76 5.86 8.83
CA GLN A 208 0.40 6.27 8.45
C GLN A 208 -0.38 6.89 9.61
N SER A 209 -0.29 6.33 10.81
CA SER A 209 -0.99 6.85 11.98
C SER A 209 -0.46 8.21 12.41
N SER A 210 0.86 8.42 12.38
CA SER A 210 1.48 9.71 12.68
C SER A 210 1.17 10.75 11.61
N GLY A 211 1.30 10.41 10.31
CA GLY A 211 0.98 11.31 9.20
C GLY A 211 -0.48 11.76 9.21
N LYS A 212 -1.43 10.82 9.30
CA LYS A 212 -2.87 11.14 9.36
C LYS A 212 -3.23 11.99 10.58
N LYS A 213 -2.58 11.74 11.73
CA LYS A 213 -2.82 12.53 12.94
C LYS A 213 -2.33 13.97 12.77
N GLN A 214 -1.15 14.14 12.18
CA GLN A 214 -0.59 15.47 11.92
C GLN A 214 -1.43 16.25 10.90
N GLU A 215 -1.82 15.62 9.79
CA GLU A 215 -2.71 16.23 8.78
C GLU A 215 -4.06 16.65 9.37
N LEU A 216 -4.63 15.83 10.26
CA LEU A 216 -5.87 16.16 10.94
C LEU A 216 -5.71 17.35 11.90
N GLU A 217 -4.60 17.41 12.64
CA GLU A 217 -4.27 18.52 13.54
C GLU A 217 -4.11 19.83 12.76
N GLU A 218 -3.33 19.81 11.66
CA GLU A 218 -3.14 20.96 10.76
C GLU A 218 -4.47 21.44 10.16
N LEU A 219 -5.34 20.51 9.71
CA LEU A 219 -6.66 20.84 9.20
C LEU A 219 -7.56 21.47 10.27
N ILE A 220 -7.47 21.00 11.52
CA ILE A 220 -8.22 21.60 12.65
C ILE A 220 -7.76 23.04 12.87
N GLU A 221 -6.45 23.31 12.85
CA GLU A 221 -5.92 24.67 12.99
C GLU A 221 -6.36 25.59 11.84
N GLU A 222 -6.28 25.13 10.59
CA GLU A 222 -6.73 25.89 9.42
C GLU A 222 -8.24 26.22 9.50
N VAL A 223 -9.06 25.24 9.88
CA VAL A 223 -10.51 25.43 10.05
C VAL A 223 -10.80 26.43 11.17
N GLN A 224 -10.05 26.38 12.28
CA GLN A 224 -10.18 27.36 13.37
C GLN A 224 -9.79 28.77 12.92
N GLU A 225 -8.71 28.93 12.16
CA GLU A 225 -8.28 30.22 11.64
C GLU A 225 -9.29 30.77 10.62
N ALA A 226 -9.79 29.94 9.70
CA ALA A 226 -10.84 30.33 8.75
C ALA A 226 -12.12 30.80 9.48
N ARG A 227 -12.50 30.13 10.58
CA ARG A 227 -13.61 30.57 11.44
C ARG A 227 -13.32 31.93 12.09
N ARG A 228 -12.10 32.14 12.60
CA ARG A 228 -11.67 33.42 13.20
C ARG A 228 -11.73 34.55 12.17
N ILE A 229 -11.15 34.35 10.98
CA ILE A 229 -11.20 35.31 9.87
C ILE A 229 -12.65 35.64 9.52
N LYS A 230 -13.51 34.62 9.37
CA LYS A 230 -14.94 34.81 9.09
C LYS A 230 -15.66 35.63 10.16
N LEU A 231 -15.33 35.44 11.45
CA LEU A 231 -15.83 36.23 12.57
C LEU A 231 -15.29 37.67 12.58
N MET A 232 -14.05 37.90 12.13
CA MET A 232 -13.52 39.26 11.98
C MET A 232 -14.18 40.01 10.83
N HIS A 233 -14.61 39.29 9.80
CA HIS A 233 -15.33 39.83 8.63
C HIS A 233 -16.86 39.69 8.76
N GLN A 234 -17.36 39.31 9.94
CA GLN A 234 -18.80 39.28 10.23
C GLN A 234 -19.44 40.67 10.08
N PRO A 235 -20.79 40.77 10.08
CA PRO A 235 -21.55 41.98 9.76
C PRO A 235 -21.14 43.26 10.49
N ARG A 236 -20.35 43.23 11.57
CA ARG A 236 -19.92 44.45 12.28
C ARG A 236 -19.26 45.48 11.35
N LYS A 237 -18.26 45.10 10.55
CA LYS A 237 -17.62 46.06 9.64
C LYS A 237 -18.57 46.56 8.54
N VAL A 238 -19.51 45.71 8.12
CA VAL A 238 -20.55 46.08 7.14
C VAL A 238 -21.58 47.03 7.78
N VAL A 239 -22.00 46.76 9.00
CA VAL A 239 -22.98 47.53 9.77
C VAL A 239 -22.41 48.90 10.12
N ASP A 240 -21.15 48.99 10.52
CA ASP A 240 -20.48 50.27 10.81
C ASP A 240 -20.42 51.14 9.54
N MET A 241 -20.01 50.56 8.41
CA MET A 241 -20.03 51.25 7.11
C MET A 241 -21.46 51.63 6.65
N GLU A 242 -22.47 50.80 6.93
CA GLU A 242 -23.87 51.10 6.65
C GLU A 242 -24.41 52.26 7.50
N HIS A 243 -23.92 52.43 8.73
CA HIS A 243 -24.24 53.58 9.57
C HIS A 243 -23.58 54.85 9.05
N GLU A 244 -22.28 54.80 8.73
CA GLU A 244 -21.56 55.94 8.13
C GLU A 244 -22.20 56.39 6.81
N LEU A 245 -22.58 55.45 5.92
CA LEU A 245 -23.29 55.77 4.68
C LEU A 245 -24.65 56.43 4.93
N ARG A 246 -25.36 56.05 5.99
CA ARG A 246 -26.64 56.67 6.35
C ARG A 246 -26.44 58.10 6.82
N GLU A 247 -25.41 58.37 7.63
CA GLU A 247 -25.08 59.72 8.09
C GLU A 247 -24.66 60.63 6.92
N LEU A 248 -23.78 60.15 6.04
CA LEU A 248 -23.37 60.91 4.85
C LEU A 248 -24.55 61.25 3.94
N ARG A 249 -25.48 60.30 3.73
CA ARG A 249 -26.70 60.56 2.96
C ARG A 249 -27.59 61.63 3.61
N LEU A 250 -27.67 61.66 4.94
CA LEU A 250 -28.41 62.70 5.66
C LEU A 250 -27.75 64.07 5.46
N GLN A 251 -26.43 64.16 5.65
CA GLN A 251 -25.66 65.39 5.46
C GLN A 251 -25.78 65.92 4.02
N ILE A 252 -25.70 65.03 3.01
CA ILE A 252 -25.89 65.41 1.61
C ILE A 252 -27.28 66.01 1.40
N ARG A 253 -28.34 65.40 1.93
CA ARG A 253 -29.71 65.93 1.81
C ARG A 253 -29.82 67.32 2.44
N GLU A 254 -29.30 67.49 3.66
CA GLU A 254 -29.29 68.79 4.33
C GLU A 254 -28.55 69.84 3.51
N LYS A 255 -27.34 69.53 3.03
CA LYS A 255 -26.55 70.42 2.18
C LYS A 255 -27.26 70.75 0.87
N CYS A 256 -27.94 69.78 0.25
CA CYS A 256 -28.76 70.01 -0.94
C CYS A 256 -29.93 70.95 -0.65
N THR A 257 -30.63 70.79 0.48
CA THR A 257 -31.72 71.72 0.84
C THR A 257 -31.22 73.14 1.08
N ILE A 258 -30.06 73.29 1.71
CA ILE A 258 -29.43 74.60 1.91
C ILE A 258 -29.01 75.19 0.57
N SER A 259 -28.37 74.40 -0.30
CA SER A 259 -27.96 74.83 -1.64
C SER A 259 -29.15 75.31 -2.47
N LEU A 260 -30.26 74.56 -2.47
CA LEU A 260 -31.49 74.97 -3.16
C LEU A 260 -32.07 76.27 -2.61
N LYS A 261 -32.04 76.47 -1.28
CA LYS A 261 -32.48 77.73 -0.65
C LYS A 261 -31.60 78.90 -1.10
N LEU A 262 -30.28 78.74 -1.06
CA LEU A 262 -29.34 79.77 -1.51
C LEU A 262 -29.49 80.07 -3.00
N GLN A 263 -29.72 79.05 -3.84
CA GLN A 263 -29.97 79.24 -5.27
C GLN A 263 -31.27 80.03 -5.50
N ASN A 264 -32.32 79.75 -4.74
CA ASN A 264 -33.56 80.53 -4.78
C ASN A 264 -33.34 81.98 -4.30
N GLU A 265 -32.59 82.19 -3.22
CA GLU A 265 -32.24 83.54 -2.74
C GLU A 265 -31.43 84.32 -3.78
N LEU A 266 -30.43 83.69 -4.41
CA LEU A 266 -29.64 84.28 -5.49
C LEU A 266 -30.50 84.67 -6.69
N THR A 267 -31.40 83.79 -7.14
CA THR A 267 -32.30 84.10 -8.27
C THR A 267 -33.28 85.23 -7.93
N MET A 268 -33.73 85.34 -6.68
CA MET A 268 -34.54 86.47 -6.21
C MET A 268 -33.74 87.76 -6.12
N SER A 269 -32.47 87.71 -5.68
CA SER A 269 -31.56 88.85 -5.67
C SER A 269 -31.22 89.34 -7.08
N MET A 270 -31.01 88.44 -8.04
CA MET A 270 -30.75 88.81 -9.44
C MET A 270 -31.94 89.55 -10.06
N LYS A 271 -33.17 89.06 -9.83
CA LYS A 271 -34.39 89.74 -10.27
C LYS A 271 -34.60 91.10 -9.59
N ALA A 272 -34.07 91.30 -8.38
CA ALA A 272 -34.11 92.59 -7.69
C ALA A 272 -33.07 93.58 -8.26
N ASP A 273 -31.90 93.10 -8.67
CA ASP A 273 -30.82 93.91 -9.27
C ASP A 273 -31.11 94.29 -10.73
N GLU A 274 -31.90 93.48 -11.47
CA GLU A 274 -32.44 93.81 -12.78
C GLU A 274 -33.49 94.95 -12.76
N ASN A 275 -34.06 95.28 -11.58
CA ASN A 275 -35.01 96.39 -11.40
C ASN A 275 -34.35 97.76 -11.18
N ILE A 276 -33.02 97.85 -11.21
CA ILE A 276 -32.29 99.12 -11.19
C ILE A 276 -32.06 99.55 -12.63
N SER A 277 -32.76 100.60 -13.08
CA SER A 277 -32.61 101.18 -14.41
C SER A 277 -31.13 101.49 -14.69
N ARG A 278 -30.49 100.65 -15.51
CA ARG A 278 -29.09 100.86 -15.92
C ARG A 278 -29.05 102.06 -16.87
N LEU A 279 -28.47 103.16 -16.42
CA LEU A 279 -28.32 104.38 -17.24
C LEU A 279 -27.31 104.19 -18.38
N TYR A 280 -26.37 103.26 -18.20
CA TYR A 280 -25.32 102.93 -19.16
C TYR A 280 -25.13 101.42 -19.25
N GLU A 281 -24.84 100.92 -20.45
CA GLU A 281 -24.51 99.52 -20.72
C GLU A 281 -23.20 99.42 -21.52
N LEU A 282 -22.49 98.31 -21.33
CA LEU A 282 -21.29 98.02 -22.09
C LEU A 282 -21.68 97.22 -23.35
N ASN A 283 -21.49 97.81 -24.52
CA ASN A 283 -21.79 97.19 -25.79
C ASN A 283 -20.51 96.81 -26.55
N GLY A 284 -20.42 95.57 -27.01
CA GLY A 284 -19.30 95.03 -27.78
C GLY A 284 -19.01 93.58 -27.42
N ALA A 285 -18.34 92.85 -28.33
CA ALA A 285 -17.93 91.48 -28.06
C ALA A 285 -16.71 91.45 -27.11
N GLU A 286 -16.74 90.59 -26.09
CA GLU A 286 -15.66 90.43 -25.10
C GLU A 286 -14.54 89.51 -25.65
N ILE A 287 -14.03 89.82 -26.84
CA ILE A 287 -13.01 89.01 -27.54
C ILE A 287 -11.81 89.91 -27.87
N LEU A 288 -10.59 89.35 -27.84
CA LEU A 288 -9.36 90.07 -28.21
C LEU A 288 -9.46 90.73 -29.59
N GLY A 289 -9.11 92.01 -29.68
CA GLY A 289 -9.22 92.82 -30.90
C GLY A 289 -10.58 93.49 -31.12
N SER A 290 -11.59 93.23 -30.27
CA SER A 290 -12.88 93.90 -30.29
C SER A 290 -12.83 95.28 -29.66
N ILE A 291 -13.82 96.14 -29.93
CA ILE A 291 -13.98 97.42 -29.24
C ILE A 291 -15.20 97.32 -28.32
N LEU A 292 -14.98 97.51 -27.02
CA LEU A 292 -16.03 97.71 -26.03
C LEU A 292 -16.37 99.20 -25.95
N ARG A 293 -17.65 99.54 -25.96
CA ARG A 293 -18.14 100.91 -25.89
C ARG A 293 -19.18 101.03 -24.81
N ILE A 294 -19.18 102.16 -24.10
CA ILE A 294 -20.25 102.48 -23.17
C ILE A 294 -21.37 103.15 -23.97
N GLN A 295 -22.57 102.59 -23.90
CA GLN A 295 -23.77 103.09 -24.56
C GLN A 295 -24.76 103.61 -23.52
N LEU A 296 -25.45 104.71 -23.86
CA LEU A 296 -26.54 105.27 -23.06
C LEU A 296 -27.79 104.40 -23.25
N CYS A 297 -28.43 104.00 -22.14
CA CYS A 297 -29.62 103.13 -22.17
C CYS A 297 -30.91 103.86 -21.77
N SER A 298 -30.82 105.09 -21.28
CA SER A 298 -31.96 105.94 -20.92
C SER A 298 -31.72 107.38 -21.40
N ASP A 299 -32.78 108.07 -21.81
CA ASP A 299 -32.77 109.50 -22.17
C ASP A 299 -32.47 110.42 -20.96
N GLU A 300 -32.53 109.88 -19.74
CA GLU A 300 -32.19 110.58 -18.49
C GLU A 300 -30.68 110.54 -18.17
N ALA A 301 -29.88 109.84 -18.97
CA ALA A 301 -28.46 109.64 -18.73
C ALA A 301 -27.60 110.80 -19.28
N ILE A 302 -26.59 111.21 -18.51
CA ILE A 302 -25.70 112.33 -18.86
C ILE A 302 -24.86 111.97 -20.09
N GLU A 303 -24.78 112.88 -21.07
CA GLU A 303 -23.96 112.72 -22.28
C GLU A 303 -22.52 112.30 -21.94
N LEU A 304 -22.01 111.28 -22.64
CA LEU A 304 -20.71 110.65 -22.36
C LEU A 304 -19.52 111.63 -22.41
N GLY A 305 -19.61 112.72 -23.17
CA GLY A 305 -18.58 113.76 -23.23
C GLY A 305 -18.41 114.58 -21.94
N LYS A 306 -19.39 114.52 -21.03
CA LYS A 306 -19.36 115.17 -19.71
C LYS A 306 -19.03 114.19 -18.58
N CYS A 307 -18.85 112.91 -18.90
CA CYS A 307 -18.60 111.85 -17.94
C CYS A 307 -17.09 111.60 -17.79
N SER A 308 -16.63 111.38 -16.56
CA SER A 308 -15.29 110.87 -16.31
C SER A 308 -15.34 109.33 -16.36
N ILE A 309 -14.71 108.74 -17.37
CA ILE A 309 -14.74 107.30 -17.63
C ILE A 309 -13.35 106.73 -17.35
N GLN A 310 -13.30 105.66 -16.54
CA GLN A 310 -12.07 104.95 -16.20
C GLN A 310 -12.30 103.44 -16.39
N TRP A 311 -11.46 102.82 -17.21
CA TRP A 311 -11.50 101.37 -17.43
C TRP A 311 -10.64 100.64 -16.40
N TYR A 312 -11.09 99.46 -15.99
CA TYR A 312 -10.40 98.59 -15.05
C TYR A 312 -10.30 97.19 -15.63
N ARG A 313 -9.19 96.51 -15.36
CA ARG A 313 -9.05 95.07 -15.57
C ARG A 313 -9.08 94.33 -14.25
N LEU A 314 -9.50 93.08 -14.27
CA LEU A 314 -9.38 92.21 -13.11
C LEU A 314 -7.96 91.67 -13.04
N SER A 315 -7.33 91.77 -11.87
CA SER A 315 -6.01 91.18 -11.63
C SER A 315 -6.11 89.65 -11.67
N SER A 316 -5.15 88.97 -12.29
CA SER A 316 -5.11 87.49 -12.29
C SER A 316 -4.73 86.91 -10.93
N GLN A 317 -4.17 87.75 -10.04
CA GLN A 317 -3.59 87.33 -8.76
C GLN A 317 -4.45 87.71 -7.55
N CYS A 318 -5.41 88.62 -7.71
CA CYS A 318 -6.38 88.94 -6.66
C CYS A 318 -7.70 89.45 -7.26
N SER A 319 -8.79 89.38 -6.50
CA SER A 319 -10.11 89.87 -6.93
C SER A 319 -10.23 91.41 -6.98
N ARG A 320 -9.11 92.15 -6.98
CA ARG A 320 -9.10 93.62 -7.06
C ARG A 320 -9.05 94.08 -8.52
N ARG A 321 -9.74 95.20 -8.77
CA ARG A 321 -9.79 95.88 -10.06
C ARG A 321 -8.59 96.83 -10.18
N GLU A 322 -7.79 96.66 -11.23
CA GLU A 322 -6.63 97.51 -11.54
C GLU A 322 -7.01 98.54 -12.62
N PRO A 323 -6.79 99.86 -12.39
CA PRO A 323 -7.10 100.87 -13.39
C PRO A 323 -6.15 100.77 -14.58
N ILE A 324 -6.70 100.83 -15.79
CA ILE A 324 -5.92 100.92 -17.02
C ILE A 324 -5.60 102.40 -17.25
N LEU A 325 -4.36 102.79 -16.94
CA LEU A 325 -3.93 104.19 -17.03
C LEU A 325 -3.78 104.63 -18.49
N GLY A 326 -4.30 105.81 -18.83
CA GLY A 326 -4.19 106.43 -20.16
C GLY A 326 -5.39 106.25 -21.09
N ILE A 327 -6.45 105.57 -20.65
CA ILE A 327 -7.66 105.31 -21.45
C ILE A 327 -8.87 105.95 -20.76
N ASN A 328 -9.17 107.19 -21.14
CA ASN A 328 -10.28 107.98 -20.59
C ASN A 328 -11.39 108.22 -21.63
N PHE A 329 -11.44 107.40 -22.68
CA PHE A 329 -12.43 107.52 -23.74
C PHE A 329 -13.57 106.50 -23.54
N HIS A 330 -14.76 106.84 -24.03
CA HIS A 330 -15.98 106.01 -23.94
C HIS A 330 -15.93 104.71 -24.77
N SER A 331 -14.85 104.50 -25.53
CA SER A 331 -14.56 103.30 -26.30
C SER A 331 -13.19 102.77 -25.91
N PHE A 332 -13.07 101.47 -25.64
CA PHE A 332 -11.84 100.77 -25.29
C PHE A 332 -11.61 99.60 -26.24
N LEU A 333 -10.40 99.49 -26.80
CA LEU A 333 -10.01 98.33 -27.59
C LEU A 333 -9.56 97.21 -26.65
N PHE A 334 -10.24 96.07 -26.73
CA PHE A 334 -10.00 94.92 -25.87
C PHE A 334 -8.73 94.20 -26.35
N PHE A 335 -7.62 94.46 -25.66
CA PHE A 335 -6.30 93.93 -25.98
C PHE A 335 -5.98 92.61 -25.28
#